data_AF-A0A839GW18-F1
#
_entry.id   AF-A0A839GW18-F1
#
_cell.length_a   1.000
_cell.length_b   1.000
_cell.length_c   1.000
_cell.angle_alpha   90.00
_cell.angle_beta   90.00
_cell.angle_gamma   90.00
#
_symmetry.space_group_name_H-M   'P 1'
#
loop_
_entity.id
_entity.type
_entity.pdbx_description
1 polymer ?
#
loop_
_entity_poly.entity_id
_entity_poly.type
_entity_poly.pdbx_seq_one_letter_code
_entity_poly.pdbx_strand_id
1 'polypeptide(L)'
;MFGGHKHTVNGGWTFFEQSHQVIELMIVTKGHQLTEIKDSRVIDLGPGDAILIAPGTLHTNRNADDYKKMTYMCLHFDFEDVELRSKIIGLLANKLIPAHSDLAHISGKILNDIVNLCKDKARRNDFEVQVDIEIILLQYLKQLSILVQKIKGYNLPFTDKEAKVGRDISVTIEDWVNNDDVNSAFTFSDICSSLHISSGYGHRVFKPEMSI
;
A
#
# COMPACT_ATOMS: atom_id res chain seq x y z
N MET A 1 -2.42 -10.49 4.10
CA MET A 1 -2.00 -9.31 4.90
C MET A 1 -0.59 -9.50 5.46
N PHE A 2 0.23 -8.45 5.59
CA PHE A 2 1.64 -8.56 6.00
C PHE A 2 1.95 -8.02 7.42
N GLY A 3 1.05 -7.21 7.99
CA GLY A 3 1.15 -6.77 9.39
C GLY A 3 0.53 -5.40 9.62
N GLY A 4 0.28 -5.04 10.86
CA GLY A 4 -0.23 -3.72 11.24
C GLY A 4 0.03 -3.42 12.70
N HIS A 5 0.04 -2.13 13.05
CA HIS A 5 0.32 -1.69 14.42
C HIS A 5 -0.41 -0.41 14.78
N LYS A 6 -0.61 -0.22 16.08
CA LYS A 6 -1.06 1.04 16.67
C LYS A 6 0.00 1.52 17.64
N HIS A 7 0.61 2.66 17.36
CA HIS A 7 1.67 3.21 18.20
C HIS A 7 1.32 4.60 18.72
N THR A 8 1.78 4.88 19.94
CA THR A 8 1.85 6.25 20.48
C THR A 8 3.32 6.60 20.63
N VAL A 9 3.75 7.63 19.91
CA VAL A 9 5.14 8.09 19.85
C VAL A 9 5.30 9.42 20.58
N ASN A 10 6.50 9.71 21.05
CA ASN A 10 6.81 10.97 21.74
C ASN A 10 6.93 12.14 20.75
N GLY A 11 6.98 13.35 21.28
CA GLY A 11 7.38 14.53 20.51
C GLY A 11 8.78 14.36 19.93
N GLY A 12 9.01 14.92 18.75
CA GLY A 12 10.29 14.83 18.04
C GLY A 12 10.63 13.43 17.51
N TRP A 13 9.70 12.47 17.62
CA TRP A 13 9.87 11.15 17.02
C TRP A 13 10.00 11.26 15.50
N THR A 14 10.97 10.55 14.95
CA THR A 14 11.15 10.34 13.51
C THR A 14 11.38 8.86 13.26
N PHE A 15 10.91 8.40 12.12
CA PHE A 15 11.26 7.10 11.58
C PHE A 15 12.18 7.27 10.37
N PHE A 16 13.08 6.31 10.19
CA PHE A 16 14.01 6.33 9.06
C PHE A 16 13.26 6.06 7.75
N GLU A 17 13.92 6.32 6.63
CA GLU A 17 13.35 6.10 5.30
C GLU A 17 12.96 4.63 5.11
N GLN A 18 11.74 4.41 4.63
CA GLN A 18 11.19 3.09 4.36
C GLN A 18 10.66 2.99 2.94
N SER A 19 10.67 1.75 2.43
CA SER A 19 9.92 1.34 1.25
C SER A 19 9.42 -0.08 1.47
N HIS A 20 8.17 -0.33 1.12
CA HIS A 20 7.49 -1.62 1.28
C HIS A 20 6.96 -2.10 -0.07
N GLN A 21 7.01 -3.40 -0.33
CA GLN A 21 6.50 -3.98 -1.60
C GLN A 21 4.97 -4.15 -1.62
N VAL A 22 4.27 -3.60 -0.63
CA VAL A 22 2.83 -3.73 -0.44
C VAL A 22 2.23 -2.37 -0.15
N ILE A 23 0.90 -2.25 -0.23
CA ILE A 23 0.23 -0.99 0.11
C ILE A 23 0.25 -0.82 1.62
N GLU A 24 0.63 0.38 2.07
CA GLU A 24 0.49 0.79 3.46
C GLU A 24 -0.71 1.74 3.59
N LEU A 25 -1.62 1.42 4.52
CA LEU A 25 -2.65 2.35 4.98
C LEU A 25 -2.21 2.89 6.33
N MET A 26 -2.18 4.21 6.50
CA MET A 26 -2.01 4.87 7.80
C MET A 26 -3.20 5.75 8.13
N ILE A 27 -3.51 5.87 9.42
CA ILE A 27 -4.42 6.88 9.96
C ILE A 27 -3.84 7.49 11.24
N VAL A 28 -3.91 8.81 11.36
CA VAL A 28 -3.55 9.51 12.60
C VAL A 28 -4.79 9.60 13.47
N THR A 29 -4.67 9.25 14.75
CA THR A 29 -5.80 9.28 15.71
C THR A 29 -5.65 10.35 16.78
N LYS A 30 -4.43 10.87 16.97
CA LYS A 30 -4.11 11.94 17.91
C LYS A 30 -2.79 12.60 17.51
N GLY A 31 -2.70 13.92 17.63
CA GLY A 31 -1.51 14.66 17.20
C GLY A 31 -1.46 14.82 15.69
N HIS A 32 -0.29 15.17 15.15
CA HIS A 32 -0.08 15.40 13.73
C HIS A 32 1.18 14.66 13.25
N GLN A 33 1.06 13.96 12.12
CA GLN A 33 2.17 13.29 11.46
C GLN A 33 2.57 14.07 10.21
N LEU A 34 3.86 14.27 10.02
CA LEU A 34 4.41 14.71 8.75
C LEU A 34 4.96 13.49 8.02
N THR A 35 4.37 13.20 6.87
CA THR A 35 4.80 12.13 5.97
C THR A 35 5.47 12.78 4.76
N GLU A 36 6.75 12.49 4.58
CA GLU A 36 7.53 12.96 3.43
C GLU A 36 7.64 11.81 2.43
N ILE A 37 7.09 12.01 1.23
CA ILE A 37 7.29 11.12 0.09
C ILE A 37 8.50 11.65 -0.68
N LYS A 38 9.47 10.79 -0.98
CA LYS A 38 10.69 11.19 -1.68
C LYS A 38 10.36 11.90 -3.00
N ASP A 39 11.08 12.98 -3.28
CA ASP A 39 10.89 13.83 -4.47
C ASP A 39 9.48 14.43 -4.62
N SER A 40 8.73 14.51 -3.52
CA SER A 40 7.36 15.04 -3.46
C SER A 40 7.19 15.97 -2.25
N ARG A 41 5.97 16.46 -2.04
CA ARG A 41 5.63 17.35 -0.93
C ARG A 41 5.49 16.59 0.37
N VAL A 42 5.84 17.26 1.47
CA VAL A 42 5.48 16.82 2.82
C VAL A 42 3.96 16.92 2.99
N ILE A 43 3.35 15.86 3.51
CA ILE A 43 1.92 15.74 3.79
C ILE A 43 1.74 15.82 5.30
N ASP A 44 0.93 16.77 5.76
CA ASP A 44 0.52 16.88 7.17
C ASP A 44 -0.81 16.14 7.38
N LEU A 45 -0.79 15.16 8.27
CA LEU A 45 -1.90 14.30 8.64
C LEU A 45 -2.33 14.60 10.08
N GLY A 46 -3.53 15.14 10.26
CA GLY A 46 -4.15 15.37 11.56
C GLY A 46 -5.06 14.22 12.02
N PRO A 47 -5.72 14.35 13.18
CA PRO A 47 -6.61 13.32 13.69
C PRO A 47 -7.75 12.98 12.72
N GLY A 48 -7.86 11.71 12.36
CA GLY A 48 -8.81 11.16 11.41
C GLY A 48 -8.29 11.15 9.96
N ASP A 49 -7.26 11.92 9.64
CA ASP A 49 -6.68 11.91 8.30
C ASP A 49 -5.94 10.58 8.05
N ALA A 50 -6.06 10.12 6.81
CA ALA A 50 -5.44 8.89 6.35
C ALA A 50 -4.52 9.15 5.16
N ILE A 51 -3.67 8.17 4.87
CA ILE A 51 -2.89 8.09 3.65
C ILE A 51 -2.79 6.63 3.23
N LEU A 52 -2.88 6.40 1.92
CA LEU A 52 -2.46 5.15 1.30
C LEU A 52 -1.09 5.40 0.67
N ILE A 53 -0.09 4.59 0.99
CA ILE A 53 1.25 4.69 0.40
C ILE A 53 1.38 3.54 -0.62
N ALA A 54 1.76 3.89 -1.85
CA ALA A 54 1.90 2.90 -2.91
C ALA A 54 3.12 1.99 -2.67
N PRO A 55 3.09 0.74 -3.16
CA PRO A 55 4.26 -0.14 -3.13
C PRO A 55 5.50 0.53 -3.72
N GLY A 56 6.67 0.27 -3.15
CA GLY A 56 7.94 0.83 -3.58
C GLY A 56 8.18 2.30 -3.19
N THR A 57 7.16 3.03 -2.72
CA THR A 57 7.28 4.46 -2.41
C THR A 57 8.22 4.69 -1.23
N LEU A 58 9.33 5.39 -1.47
CA LEU A 58 10.25 5.85 -0.44
C LEU A 58 9.59 6.97 0.37
N HIS A 59 9.51 6.78 1.68
CA HIS A 59 8.90 7.75 2.56
C HIS A 59 9.49 7.76 3.97
N THR A 60 9.32 8.88 4.66
CA THR A 60 9.62 9.02 6.09
C THR A 60 8.39 9.53 6.84
N ASN A 61 8.29 9.19 8.12
CA ASN A 61 7.23 9.64 9.00
C ASN A 61 7.85 10.28 10.24
N ARG A 62 7.36 11.45 10.63
CA ARG A 62 7.75 12.11 11.88
C ARG A 62 6.55 12.73 12.58
N ASN A 63 6.67 12.86 13.89
CA ASN A 63 5.73 13.65 14.67
C ASN A 63 5.94 15.14 14.33
N ALA A 64 4.86 15.86 14.04
CA ALA A 64 4.91 17.29 13.72
C ALA A 64 5.24 18.16 14.93
N ASP A 65 5.01 17.65 16.16
CA ASP A 65 5.25 18.36 17.41
C ASP A 65 6.49 17.79 18.12
N ASP A 66 7.40 18.66 18.54
CA ASP A 66 8.65 18.28 19.23
C ASP A 66 8.43 17.82 20.68
N TYR A 67 7.28 18.11 21.27
CA TYR A 67 7.03 17.92 22.70
C TYR A 67 5.82 17.03 23.00
N LYS A 68 4.78 17.07 22.16
CA LYS A 68 3.52 16.34 22.37
C LYS A 68 3.55 14.98 21.69
N LYS A 69 2.89 14.01 22.35
CA LYS A 69 2.71 12.67 21.80
C LYS A 69 1.74 12.67 20.62
N MET A 70 1.98 11.76 19.69
CA MET A 70 1.11 11.45 18.55
C MET A 70 0.73 9.97 18.58
N THR A 71 -0.46 9.62 18.11
CA THR A 71 -0.91 8.23 17.96
C THR A 71 -1.37 7.98 16.53
N TYR A 72 -0.84 6.93 15.90
CA TYR A 72 -1.23 6.48 14.57
C TYR A 72 -1.49 4.98 14.56
N MET A 73 -2.21 4.53 13.54
CA MET A 73 -2.38 3.12 13.22
C MET A 73 -1.96 2.89 11.77
N CYS A 74 -1.33 1.76 11.47
CA CYS A 74 -1.07 1.38 10.10
C CYS A 74 -1.33 -0.10 9.81
N LEU A 75 -1.47 -0.40 8.53
CA LEU A 75 -1.71 -1.72 7.98
C LEU A 75 -1.00 -1.88 6.65
N HIS A 76 -0.21 -2.94 6.53
CA HIS A 76 0.44 -3.38 5.30
C HIS A 76 -0.34 -4.53 4.69
N PHE A 77 -0.84 -4.35 3.47
CA PHE A 77 -1.68 -5.33 2.80
C PHE A 77 -1.42 -5.38 1.30
N ASP A 78 -1.70 -6.55 0.73
CA ASP A 78 -1.75 -6.74 -0.72
C ASP A 78 -2.99 -7.58 -1.09
N PHE A 79 -3.35 -7.55 -2.37
CA PHE A 79 -4.49 -8.28 -2.93
C PHE A 79 -4.37 -8.45 -4.45
N GLU A 80 -5.03 -9.47 -5.00
CA GLU A 80 -4.82 -9.89 -6.39
C GLU A 80 -5.50 -9.04 -7.47
N ASP A 81 -6.48 -8.20 -7.15
CA ASP A 81 -7.21 -7.42 -8.16
C ASP A 81 -6.33 -6.29 -8.75
N VAL A 82 -5.83 -6.51 -9.97
CA VAL A 82 -4.94 -5.58 -10.69
C VAL A 82 -5.61 -4.24 -10.97
N GLU A 83 -6.88 -4.26 -11.38
CA GLU A 83 -7.62 -3.08 -11.80
C GLU A 83 -7.83 -2.16 -10.58
N LEU A 84 -8.30 -2.74 -9.48
CA LEU A 84 -8.48 -2.01 -8.23
C LEU A 84 -7.15 -1.50 -7.69
N ARG A 85 -6.07 -2.30 -7.73
CA ARG A 85 -4.72 -1.89 -7.32
C ARG A 85 -4.25 -0.67 -8.12
N SER A 86 -4.38 -0.72 -9.45
CA SER A 86 -3.98 0.36 -10.36
C SER A 86 -4.77 1.64 -10.11
N LYS A 87 -6.08 1.52 -9.84
CA LYS A 87 -6.93 2.66 -9.49
C LYS A 87 -6.54 3.27 -8.15
N ILE A 88 -6.28 2.46 -7.12
CA ILE A 88 -5.82 2.94 -5.81
C ILE A 88 -4.52 3.72 -5.96
N ILE A 89 -3.53 3.16 -6.64
CA ILE A 89 -2.21 3.78 -6.82
C ILE A 89 -2.35 5.12 -7.56
N GLY A 90 -3.04 5.15 -8.70
CA GLY A 90 -3.13 6.38 -9.50
C GLY A 90 -4.02 7.47 -8.91
N LEU A 91 -5.11 7.09 -8.25
CA LEU A 91 -6.09 8.04 -7.75
C LEU A 91 -5.83 8.48 -6.32
N LEU A 92 -5.52 7.53 -5.44
CA LEU A 92 -5.60 7.72 -3.99
C LEU A 92 -4.25 7.73 -3.30
N ALA A 93 -3.28 6.95 -3.80
CA ALA A 93 -2.02 6.78 -3.10
C ALA A 93 -1.18 8.07 -3.06
N ASN A 94 -0.32 8.16 -2.05
CA ASN A 94 0.64 9.22 -1.79
C ASN A 94 -0.01 10.61 -1.68
N LYS A 95 -1.27 10.65 -1.24
CA LYS A 95 -2.07 11.87 -1.06
C LYS A 95 -2.78 11.83 0.29
N LEU A 96 -3.01 13.03 0.85
CA LEU A 96 -3.90 13.20 1.99
C LEU A 96 -5.30 12.68 1.66
N ILE A 97 -5.80 11.79 2.49
CA ILE A 97 -7.20 11.36 2.53
C ILE A 97 -7.83 12.07 3.74
N PRO A 98 -8.63 13.13 3.52
CA PRO A 98 -9.13 13.94 4.62
C PRO A 98 -10.05 13.17 5.56
N ALA A 99 -10.00 13.50 6.85
CA ALA A 99 -10.77 12.86 7.92
C ALA A 99 -12.28 12.80 7.67
N HIS A 100 -12.84 13.78 6.96
CA HIS A 100 -14.26 13.86 6.64
C HIS A 100 -14.68 12.99 5.45
N SER A 101 -13.74 12.35 4.76
CA SER A 101 -14.03 11.52 3.59
C SER A 101 -14.53 10.13 4.01
N ASP A 102 -15.41 9.55 3.18
CA ASP A 102 -15.87 8.17 3.36
C ASP A 102 -14.69 7.19 3.42
N LEU A 103 -13.64 7.46 2.63
CA LEU A 103 -12.43 6.63 2.62
C LEU A 103 -11.72 6.66 3.97
N ALA A 104 -11.45 7.84 4.54
CA ALA A 104 -10.85 7.94 5.87
C ALA A 104 -11.70 7.24 6.95
N HIS A 105 -13.03 7.37 6.88
CA HIS A 105 -13.93 6.71 7.82
C HIS A 105 -13.85 5.18 7.74
N ILE A 106 -13.92 4.59 6.54
CA ILE A 106 -13.82 3.13 6.40
C ILE A 106 -12.43 2.63 6.79
N SER A 107 -11.36 3.35 6.42
CA SER A 107 -9.98 3.03 6.79
C SER A 107 -9.77 3.06 8.31
N GLY A 108 -10.29 4.09 8.99
CA GLY A 108 -10.24 4.17 10.45
C GLY A 108 -11.02 3.05 11.13
N LYS A 109 -12.19 2.68 10.58
CA LYS A 109 -13.00 1.57 11.10
C LYS A 109 -12.24 0.25 11.03
N ILE A 110 -11.68 -0.10 9.87
CA ILE A 110 -11.03 -1.42 9.70
C ILE A 110 -9.78 -1.55 10.57
N LEU A 111 -9.02 -0.46 10.73
CA LEU A 111 -7.84 -0.46 11.60
C LEU A 111 -8.23 -0.65 13.06
N ASN A 112 -9.32 -0.02 13.51
CA ASN A 112 -9.84 -0.24 14.86
C ASN A 112 -10.36 -1.68 15.05
N ASP A 113 -11.05 -2.25 14.06
CA ASP A 113 -11.55 -3.62 14.12
C ASP A 113 -10.38 -4.62 14.24
N ILE A 114 -9.32 -4.46 13.44
CA ILE A 114 -8.10 -5.28 13.52
C ILE A 114 -7.42 -5.11 14.89
N VAL A 115 -7.23 -3.88 15.37
CA VAL A 115 -6.63 -3.62 16.69
C VAL A 115 -7.43 -4.28 17.81
N ASN A 116 -8.75 -4.28 17.73
CA ASN A 116 -9.61 -4.91 18.73
C ASN A 116 -9.52 -6.44 18.69
N LEU A 117 -9.44 -7.05 17.51
CA LEU A 117 -9.16 -8.48 17.38
C LEU A 117 -7.83 -8.86 18.03
N CYS A 118 -6.78 -8.08 17.80
CA CYS A 118 -5.46 -8.37 18.36
C CYS A 118 -5.39 -8.25 19.89
N LYS A 119 -6.27 -7.44 20.52
CA LYS A 119 -6.33 -7.32 21.99
C LYS A 119 -6.89 -8.57 22.68
N ASP A 120 -7.75 -9.33 22.00
CA ASP A 120 -8.40 -10.53 22.58
C ASP A 120 -7.65 -11.84 22.23
N LYS A 121 -6.43 -11.72 21.68
CA LYS A 121 -5.61 -12.87 21.25
C LYS A 121 -5.36 -13.87 22.39
N ALA A 122 -5.33 -13.43 23.64
CA ALA A 122 -5.15 -14.31 24.80
C ALA A 122 -6.29 -15.35 24.98
N ARG A 123 -7.44 -15.15 24.34
CA ARG A 123 -8.62 -16.02 24.43
C ARG A 123 -8.95 -16.78 23.15
N ARG A 124 -8.14 -16.62 22.10
CA ARG A 124 -8.39 -17.18 20.76
C ARG A 124 -7.14 -17.85 20.22
N ASN A 125 -7.32 -18.85 19.36
CA ASN A 125 -6.18 -19.42 18.65
C ASN A 125 -5.74 -18.49 17.50
N ASP A 126 -4.46 -18.59 17.13
CA ASP A 126 -3.83 -17.71 16.14
C ASP A 126 -4.45 -17.83 14.75
N PHE A 127 -4.91 -19.02 14.37
CA PHE A 127 -5.54 -19.27 13.07
C PHE A 127 -6.86 -18.53 12.92
N GLU A 128 -7.75 -18.58 13.93
CA GLU A 128 -9.01 -17.85 13.91
C GLU A 128 -8.80 -16.34 13.80
N VAL A 129 -7.82 -15.81 14.53
CA VAL A 129 -7.48 -14.38 14.46
C VAL A 129 -7.01 -14.02 13.05
N GLN A 130 -6.17 -14.86 12.43
CA GLN A 130 -5.70 -14.63 11.06
C GLN A 130 -6.85 -14.67 10.05
N VAL A 131 -7.77 -15.63 10.16
CA VAL A 131 -8.93 -15.74 9.28
C VAL A 131 -9.84 -14.50 9.41
N ASP A 132 -10.12 -14.06 10.64
CA ASP A 132 -10.96 -12.88 10.87
C ASP A 132 -10.33 -11.60 10.31
N ILE A 133 -9.01 -11.48 10.47
CA ILE A 133 -8.24 -10.36 9.90
C ILE A 133 -8.36 -10.35 8.37
N GLU A 134 -8.24 -11.50 7.70
CA GLU A 134 -8.41 -11.59 6.24
C GLU A 134 -9.85 -11.29 5.82
N ILE A 135 -10.85 -11.73 6.56
CA ILE A 135 -12.27 -11.38 6.31
C ILE A 135 -12.46 -9.87 6.39
N ILE A 136 -11.91 -9.20 7.40
CA ILE A 136 -11.99 -7.74 7.55
C ILE A 136 -11.29 -7.04 6.37
N LEU A 137 -10.13 -7.53 5.96
CA LEU A 137 -9.42 -6.97 4.81
C LEU A 137 -10.24 -7.11 3.52
N LEU A 138 -10.83 -8.27 3.26
CA LEU A 138 -11.70 -8.48 2.09
C LEU A 138 -12.93 -7.57 2.12
N GLN A 139 -13.53 -7.35 3.29
CA GLN A 139 -14.63 -6.40 3.45
C GLN A 139 -14.18 -4.97 3.17
N TYR A 140 -12.99 -4.57 3.64
CA TYR A 140 -12.40 -3.28 3.33
C TYR A 140 -12.19 -3.10 1.83
N LEU A 141 -11.57 -4.07 1.16
CA LEU A 141 -11.30 -4.04 -0.28
C LEU A 141 -12.59 -3.92 -1.10
N LYS A 142 -13.66 -4.61 -0.68
CA LYS A 142 -14.99 -4.45 -1.28
C LYS A 142 -15.51 -3.02 -1.15
N GLN A 143 -15.42 -2.42 0.03
CA GLN A 143 -15.87 -1.03 0.24
C GLN A 143 -15.02 -0.03 -0.53
N LEU A 144 -13.70 -0.24 -0.54
CA LEU A 144 -12.74 0.57 -1.28
C LEU A 144 -13.04 0.53 -2.79
N SER A 145 -13.31 -0.64 -3.35
CA SER A 145 -13.70 -0.80 -4.76
C SER A 145 -14.94 0.03 -5.11
N ILE A 146 -15.98 -0.01 -4.26
CA ILE A 146 -17.19 0.79 -4.46
C ILE A 146 -16.89 2.30 -4.42
N LEU A 147 -16.03 2.76 -3.50
CA LEU A 147 -15.66 4.17 -3.41
C LEU A 147 -14.84 4.62 -4.61
N VAL A 148 -13.85 3.82 -5.00
CA VAL A 148 -12.97 4.09 -6.15
C VAL A 148 -13.77 4.18 -7.44
N GLN A 149 -14.77 3.32 -7.65
CA GLN A 149 -15.64 3.37 -8.82
C GLN A 149 -16.45 4.67 -8.95
N LYS A 150 -16.71 5.37 -7.83
CA LYS A 150 -17.42 6.66 -7.84
C LYS A 150 -16.53 7.83 -8.25
N ILE A 151 -15.20 7.65 -8.25
CA ILE A 151 -14.25 8.69 -8.64
C ILE A 151 -14.29 8.83 -10.16
N LYS A 152 -14.85 9.94 -10.65
CA LYS A 152 -14.90 10.26 -12.09
C LYS A 152 -13.54 10.72 -12.58
N GLY A 153 -13.17 10.36 -13.81
CA GLY A 153 -12.06 10.99 -14.54
C GLY A 153 -10.71 10.27 -14.47
N TYR A 154 -10.68 8.98 -14.10
CA TYR A 154 -9.48 8.16 -14.27
C TYR A 154 -9.61 7.29 -15.51
N ASN A 155 -8.92 7.67 -16.58
CA ASN A 155 -8.53 6.69 -17.58
C ASN A 155 -7.32 5.96 -17.01
N LEU A 156 -7.45 4.65 -16.82
CA LEU A 156 -6.28 3.85 -16.48
C LEU A 156 -5.21 4.13 -17.55
N PRO A 157 -3.96 4.42 -17.16
CA PRO A 157 -2.87 4.60 -18.12
C PRO A 157 -2.59 3.31 -18.91
N PHE A 158 -3.13 2.17 -18.44
CA PHE A 158 -2.98 0.84 -19.00
C PHE A 158 -4.32 0.13 -19.10
N THR A 159 -4.49 -0.71 -20.12
CA THR A 159 -5.60 -1.66 -20.17
C THR A 159 -5.42 -2.76 -19.11
N ASP A 160 -6.49 -3.46 -18.69
CA ASP A 160 -6.40 -4.60 -17.75
C ASP A 160 -5.40 -5.66 -18.21
N LYS A 161 -5.30 -5.84 -19.54
CA LYS A 161 -4.33 -6.73 -20.17
C LYS A 161 -2.90 -6.26 -19.97
N GLU A 162 -2.64 -4.97 -20.11
CA GLU A 162 -1.31 -4.38 -19.89
C GLU A 162 -0.93 -4.43 -18.41
N ALA A 163 -1.85 -4.12 -17.51
CA ALA A 163 -1.57 -4.19 -16.08
C ALA A 163 -1.31 -5.63 -15.58
N LYS A 164 -2.01 -6.62 -16.15
CA LYS A 164 -1.69 -8.04 -15.93
C LYS A 164 -0.28 -8.38 -16.41
N VAL A 165 0.07 -7.94 -17.62
CA VAL A 165 1.40 -8.17 -18.19
C VAL A 165 2.50 -7.53 -17.35
N GLY A 166 2.31 -6.33 -16.83
CA GLY A 166 3.25 -5.68 -15.89
C GLY A 166 3.49 -6.50 -14.63
N ARG A 167 2.41 -7.00 -14.00
CA ARG A 167 2.54 -7.91 -12.84
C ARG A 167 3.29 -9.19 -13.17
N ASP A 168 2.92 -9.86 -14.26
CA ASP A 168 3.56 -11.11 -14.66
C ASP A 168 5.07 -10.90 -14.89
N ILE A 169 5.47 -9.74 -15.44
CA ILE A 169 6.87 -9.32 -15.55
C ILE A 169 7.53 -9.17 -14.17
N SER A 170 6.91 -8.42 -13.24
CA SER A 170 7.46 -8.19 -11.89
C SER A 170 7.65 -9.48 -11.10
N VAL A 171 6.64 -10.36 -11.09
CA VAL A 171 6.71 -11.66 -10.40
C VAL A 171 7.80 -12.54 -11.01
N THR A 172 7.91 -12.57 -12.34
CA THR A 172 8.95 -13.34 -13.02
C THR A 172 10.36 -12.81 -12.69
N ILE A 173 10.53 -11.48 -12.59
CA ILE A 173 11.79 -10.87 -12.14
C ILE A 173 12.10 -11.33 -10.71
N GLU A 174 11.15 -11.22 -9.79
CA GLU A 174 11.35 -11.62 -8.39
C GLU A 174 11.69 -13.12 -8.27
N ASP A 175 10.97 -13.98 -8.98
CA ASP A 175 11.22 -15.43 -8.99
C ASP A 175 12.61 -15.76 -9.53
N TRP A 176 13.06 -15.05 -10.58
CA TRP A 176 14.36 -15.30 -11.20
C TRP A 176 15.52 -14.68 -10.40
N VAL A 177 15.27 -13.59 -9.67
CA VAL A 177 16.26 -13.00 -8.75
C VAL A 177 16.40 -13.85 -7.48
N ASN A 178 15.30 -14.42 -6.97
CA ASN A 178 15.31 -15.17 -5.71
C ASN A 178 15.72 -16.64 -5.88
N ASN A 179 15.62 -17.21 -7.09
CA ASN A 179 16.13 -18.54 -7.38
C ASN A 179 17.61 -18.47 -7.81
N ASP A 180 18.50 -18.54 -6.82
CA ASP A 180 19.98 -18.50 -6.93
C ASP A 180 20.61 -19.74 -7.61
N ASP A 181 19.81 -20.64 -8.19
CA ASP A 181 20.32 -21.83 -8.88
C ASP A 181 20.77 -21.46 -10.29
N VAL A 182 22.07 -21.14 -10.36
CA VAL A 182 22.86 -20.80 -11.54
C VAL A 182 22.75 -19.33 -11.93
N ASN A 183 23.88 -18.66 -11.81
CA ASN A 183 24.21 -17.34 -12.30
C ASN A 183 23.95 -17.20 -13.82
N SER A 184 22.70 -17.20 -14.25
CA SER A 184 22.30 -16.80 -15.59
C SER A 184 21.88 -15.35 -15.51
N ALA A 185 22.82 -14.47 -15.85
CA ALA A 185 22.48 -13.09 -16.20
C ALA A 185 21.32 -13.15 -17.22
N PHE A 186 20.12 -12.77 -16.78
CA PHE A 186 18.96 -12.71 -17.65
C PHE A 186 18.75 -11.26 -18.08
N THR A 187 18.20 -11.10 -19.28
CA THR A 187 17.80 -9.81 -19.82
C THR A 187 16.30 -9.61 -19.68
N PHE A 188 15.86 -8.35 -19.75
CA PHE A 188 14.43 -8.04 -19.81
C PHE A 188 13.74 -8.71 -21.02
N SER A 189 14.48 -8.94 -22.10
CA SER A 189 13.96 -9.66 -23.27
C SER A 189 13.72 -11.15 -23.00
N ASP A 190 14.48 -11.76 -22.09
CA ASP A 190 14.29 -13.16 -21.69
C ASP A 190 13.00 -13.32 -20.88
N ILE A 191 12.72 -12.37 -19.98
CA ILE A 191 11.47 -12.30 -19.22
C ILE A 191 10.27 -12.07 -20.14
N CYS A 192 10.38 -11.15 -21.11
CA CYS A 192 9.32 -10.95 -22.08
C CYS A 192 9.04 -12.22 -22.90
N SER A 193 10.10 -12.96 -23.23
CA SER A 193 9.99 -14.19 -24.01
C SER A 193 9.35 -15.34 -23.23
N SER A 194 9.66 -15.48 -21.93
CA SER A 194 9.01 -16.48 -21.06
C SER A 194 7.51 -16.19 -20.87
N LEU A 195 7.11 -14.93 -20.95
CA LEU A 195 5.71 -14.48 -20.89
C LEU A 195 5.02 -14.44 -22.26
N HIS A 196 5.67 -14.90 -23.33
CA HIS A 196 5.15 -14.90 -24.71
C HIS A 196 4.72 -13.50 -25.22
N ILE A 197 5.46 -12.46 -24.83
CA ILE A 197 5.23 -11.07 -25.27
C ILE A 197 6.47 -10.50 -25.96
N SER A 198 6.28 -9.50 -26.83
CA SER A 198 7.42 -8.84 -27.47
C SER A 198 8.15 -7.91 -26.49
N SER A 199 9.47 -7.84 -26.57
CA SER A 199 10.29 -6.99 -25.70
C SER A 199 9.91 -5.50 -25.82
N GLY A 200 9.54 -5.03 -27.02
CA GLY A 200 9.04 -3.66 -27.21
C GLY A 200 7.70 -3.39 -26.52
N TYR A 201 6.78 -4.37 -26.51
CA TYR A 201 5.53 -4.27 -25.77
C TYR A 201 5.76 -4.36 -24.26
N GLY A 202 6.57 -5.30 -23.80
CA GLY A 202 6.97 -5.42 -22.40
C GLY A 202 7.61 -4.14 -21.87
N HIS A 203 8.53 -3.54 -22.61
CA HIS A 203 9.14 -2.27 -22.21
C HIS A 203 8.13 -1.13 -22.14
N ARG A 204 7.17 -1.06 -23.07
CA ARG A 204 6.13 -0.02 -23.06
C ARG A 204 5.22 -0.13 -21.83
N VAL A 205 4.88 -1.37 -21.46
CA VAL A 205 4.02 -1.67 -20.30
C VAL A 205 4.77 -1.45 -19.00
N PHE A 206 6.02 -1.90 -18.90
CA PHE A 206 6.83 -1.89 -17.67
C PHE A 206 7.55 -0.55 -17.40
N LYS A 207 7.96 0.22 -18.43
CA LYS A 207 8.62 1.54 -18.24
C LYS A 207 7.88 2.49 -17.28
N PRO A 208 6.57 2.70 -17.45
CA PRO A 208 5.85 3.61 -16.58
C PRO A 208 5.71 3.10 -15.14
N GLU A 209 5.85 1.79 -14.87
CA GLU A 209 5.92 1.24 -13.52
C GLU A 209 7.23 1.62 -12.79
N MET A 210 8.31 1.91 -13.54
CA MET A 210 9.58 2.42 -13.00
C MET A 210 9.69 3.96 -12.99
N SER A 211 8.64 4.67 -13.41
CA SER A 211 8.63 6.15 -13.54
C SER A 211 7.77 6.85 -12.48
N ILE A 212 7.40 6.16 -11.41
CA ILE A 212 6.58 6.67 -10.30
C ILE A 212 7.40 6.57 -9.01
#